data_AF-A0A9D3YK44-F1
#
_entry.id   AF-A0A9D3YK44-F1
#
_cell.length_a   1.000
_cell.length_b   1.000
_cell.length_c   1.000
_cell.angle_alpha   90.00
_cell.angle_beta   90.00
_cell.angle_gamma   90.00
#
_symmetry.space_group_name_H-M   'P 1'
#
loop_
_entity.id
_entity.type
_entity.pdbx_description
1 polymer ?
#
loop_
_entity_poly.entity_id
_entity_poly.type
_entity_poly.pdbx_seq_one_letter_code
_entity_poly.pdbx_strand_id
1 'polypeptide(L)'
;MTQKGRDVNAQADVKRHAGTDLVAFFASLTNHAIHLGVGQNLQFDNIITNVGSADNQHDGAFIAPVSGVYVFMSTLVSYPGHEDHFRLVCNGKLFA
;
A
#
# COMPACT_ATOMS: atom_id res chain seq x y z
N MET A 1 36.76 25.56 30.77
CA MET A 1 36.72 24.18 30.23
C MET A 1 35.26 23.79 30.14
N THR A 2 34.76 23.67 28.91
CA THR A 2 33.36 23.49 28.56
C THR A 2 33.04 22.00 28.50
N GLN A 3 32.18 21.48 29.37
CA GLN A 3 31.49 20.20 29.14
C GLN A 3 30.09 20.52 28.61
N LYS A 4 30.00 20.62 27.29
CA LYS A 4 28.75 20.67 26.53
C LYS A 4 28.82 19.51 25.54
N GLY A 5 27.86 18.58 25.61
CA GLY A 5 27.62 17.63 24.52
C GLY A 5 27.52 16.16 24.88
N ARG A 6 26.72 15.76 25.88
CA ARG A 6 26.39 14.33 26.05
C ARG A 6 24.90 13.96 26.07
N ASP A 7 24.01 14.92 25.82
CA ASP A 7 22.55 14.66 25.86
C ASP A 7 21.83 14.87 24.50
N VAL A 8 22.55 15.20 23.43
CA VAL A 8 21.92 15.51 22.13
C VAL A 8 21.58 14.28 21.26
N ASN A 9 21.93 13.07 21.68
CA ASN A 9 21.67 11.85 20.88
C ASN A 9 20.65 10.88 21.47
N ALA A 10 20.19 11.07 22.71
CA ALA A 10 19.14 10.20 23.27
C ALA A 10 17.80 10.36 22.52
N GLN A 11 17.51 11.55 21.96
CA GLN A 11 16.33 11.80 21.13
C GLN A 11 16.44 11.29 19.69
N ALA A 12 17.65 11.01 19.19
CA ALA A 12 17.85 10.46 17.85
C ALA A 12 17.63 8.94 17.83
N ASP A 13 17.94 8.24 18.93
CA ASP A 13 17.76 6.79 19.06
C ASP A 13 16.37 6.39 19.56
N VAL A 14 15.68 7.24 20.33
CA VAL A 14 14.28 7.02 20.75
C VAL A 14 13.29 7.16 19.58
N LYS A 15 13.69 7.79 18.47
CA LYS A 15 12.84 7.91 17.27
C LYS A 15 12.93 6.71 16.32
N ARG A 16 13.77 5.71 16.60
CA ARG A 16 14.03 4.60 15.66
C ARG A 16 13.09 3.41 15.79
N HIS A 17 12.18 3.36 16.77
CA HIS A 17 11.25 2.23 16.94
C HIS A 17 9.88 2.64 17.51
N ALA A 18 9.27 3.70 16.98
CA ALA A 18 7.91 4.12 17.37
C ALA A 18 7.00 4.29 16.15
N GLY A 19 6.99 3.28 15.29
CA GLY A 19 6.00 3.09 14.23
C GLY A 19 5.76 1.59 14.13
N THR A 20 4.61 1.15 14.64
CA THR A 20 4.16 -0.24 14.73
C THR A 20 4.46 -1.07 13.46
N ASP A 21 4.86 -2.33 13.61
CA ASP A 21 4.81 -3.39 12.56
C ASP A 21 3.40 -3.59 11.96
N LEU A 22 2.43 -2.82 12.44
CA LEU A 22 1.08 -2.75 11.92
C LEU A 22 1.09 -2.11 10.53
N VAL A 23 0.73 -2.89 9.54
CA VAL A 23 0.51 -2.46 8.17
C VAL A 23 -0.92 -2.78 7.80
N ALA A 24 -1.66 -1.78 7.33
CA ALA A 24 -3.04 -1.95 6.89
C ALA A 24 -3.34 -0.96 5.76
N PHE A 25 -4.04 -1.46 4.75
CA PHE A 25 -4.48 -0.64 3.63
C PHE A 25 -5.94 -0.95 3.31
N PHE A 26 -6.68 0.07 2.88
CA PHE A 26 -8.03 -0.09 2.35
C PHE A 26 -8.31 1.08 1.41
N ALA A 27 -8.76 0.77 0.20
CA ALA A 27 -9.05 1.77 -0.83
C ALA A 27 -10.25 1.35 -1.66
N SER A 28 -10.90 2.33 -2.28
CA SER A 28 -12.01 2.13 -3.20
C SER A 28 -11.86 3.01 -4.44
N LEU A 29 -12.67 2.74 -5.45
CA LEU A 29 -12.86 3.66 -6.57
C LEU A 29 -13.96 4.66 -6.22
N THR A 30 -13.77 5.94 -6.51
CA THR A 30 -14.87 6.93 -6.46
C THR A 30 -15.77 6.85 -7.69
N ASN A 31 -15.21 6.46 -8.83
CA ASN A 31 -15.86 6.40 -10.13
C ASN A 31 -15.53 5.09 -10.84
N HIS A 32 -16.31 4.77 -11.87
CA HIS A 32 -16.06 3.58 -12.67
C HIS A 32 -14.71 3.67 -13.40
N ALA A 33 -13.89 2.63 -13.28
CA ALA A 33 -12.69 2.48 -14.09
C ALA A 33 -13.09 2.10 -15.52
N ILE A 34 -12.91 3.02 -16.46
CA ILE A 34 -13.28 2.87 -17.87
C ILE A 34 -12.03 2.84 -18.75
N HIS A 35 -12.13 2.21 -19.92
CA HIS A 35 -11.05 2.14 -20.92
C HIS A 35 -9.73 1.54 -20.40
N LEU A 36 -9.79 0.57 -19.48
CA LEU A 36 -8.61 -0.13 -18.98
C LEU A 36 -7.93 -0.93 -20.09
N GLY A 37 -6.61 -0.79 -20.20
CA GLY A 37 -5.77 -1.61 -21.06
C GLY A 37 -5.63 -3.05 -20.54
N VAL A 38 -5.31 -3.98 -21.44
CA VAL A 38 -5.03 -5.38 -21.05
C VAL A 38 -3.84 -5.42 -20.11
N GLY A 39 -4.06 -5.95 -18.89
CA GLY A 39 -3.02 -6.05 -17.87
C GLY A 39 -2.64 -4.73 -17.21
N GLN A 40 -3.41 -3.65 -17.43
CA GLN A 40 -3.23 -2.40 -16.72
C GLN A 40 -3.53 -2.58 -15.23
N ASN A 41 -2.70 -1.97 -14.36
CA ASN A 41 -2.97 -1.93 -12.93
C ASN A 41 -4.24 -1.12 -12.64
N LEU A 42 -5.06 -1.61 -11.72
CA LEU A 42 -6.21 -0.88 -11.22
C LEU A 42 -5.76 0.08 -10.11
N GLN A 43 -5.86 1.39 -10.39
CA GLN A 43 -5.53 2.42 -9.41
C GLN A 43 -6.80 2.83 -8.66
N PHE A 44 -6.83 2.60 -7.35
CA PHE A 44 -7.91 3.05 -6.47
C PHE A 44 -7.62 4.48 -6.01
N ASP A 45 -8.54 5.40 -6.30
CA ASP A 45 -8.34 6.84 -6.08
C ASP A 45 -8.85 7.33 -4.71
N ASN A 46 -9.65 6.51 -4.01
CA ASN A 46 -10.12 6.82 -2.66
C ASN A 46 -9.42 5.96 -1.61
N ILE A 47 -8.40 6.53 -0.96
CA ILE A 47 -7.66 5.86 0.12
C ILE A 47 -8.37 6.06 1.45
N ILE A 48 -8.84 4.96 2.04
CA ILE A 48 -9.59 4.94 3.31
C ILE A 48 -8.64 4.62 4.48
N THR A 49 -7.63 3.77 4.27
CA THR A 49 -6.61 3.43 5.26
C THR A 49 -5.27 3.21 4.57
N ASN A 50 -4.19 3.75 5.12
CA ASN A 50 -2.81 3.54 4.63
C ASN A 50 -1.80 3.59 5.81
N VAL A 51 -1.97 2.68 6.77
CA VAL A 51 -1.06 2.56 7.91
C VAL A 51 0.24 1.92 7.44
N GLY A 52 1.38 2.53 7.78
CA GLY A 52 2.70 2.08 7.33
C GLY A 52 3.09 2.59 5.95
N SER A 53 2.26 3.41 5.29
CA SER A 53 2.55 4.00 3.97
C SER A 53 2.92 2.97 2.90
N ALA A 54 2.20 1.85 2.89
CA ALA A 54 2.49 0.70 2.04
C ALA A 54 1.80 0.78 0.67
N ASP A 55 0.77 1.62 0.51
CA ASP A 55 0.12 1.86 -0.78
C ASP A 55 0.90 2.88 -1.62
N ASN A 56 1.26 2.51 -2.85
CA ASN A 56 1.76 3.44 -3.85
C ASN A 56 0.59 4.03 -4.65
N GLN A 57 0.20 5.24 -4.26
CA GLN A 57 -0.96 5.94 -4.80
C GLN A 57 -0.88 6.23 -6.30
N HIS A 58 0.27 6.06 -6.95
CA HIS A 58 0.45 6.38 -8.37
C HIS A 58 0.23 5.21 -9.32
N ASP A 59 0.43 3.97 -8.87
CA ASP A 59 0.42 2.78 -9.74
C ASP A 59 -0.49 1.65 -9.23
N GLY A 60 -1.17 1.86 -8.10
CA GLY A 60 -2.07 0.87 -7.50
C GLY A 60 -1.33 -0.33 -6.91
N ALA A 61 -0.01 -0.21 -6.68
CA ALA A 61 0.79 -1.28 -6.09
C ALA A 61 0.88 -1.16 -4.57
N PHE A 62 0.73 -2.30 -3.90
CA PHE A 62 1.11 -2.42 -2.50
C PHE A 62 2.59 -2.80 -2.39
N ILE A 63 3.37 -2.00 -1.67
CA ILE A 63 4.79 -2.24 -1.38
C ILE A 63 4.89 -2.65 0.09
N ALA A 64 5.19 -3.92 0.35
CA ALA A 64 5.37 -4.43 1.70
C ALA A 64 6.52 -3.69 2.41
N PRO A 65 6.25 -2.90 3.48
CA PRO A 65 7.29 -2.11 4.14
C PRO A 65 8.12 -2.95 5.12
N VAL A 66 7.60 -4.12 5.53
CA VAL A 66 8.25 -5.07 6.43
C VAL A 66 8.07 -6.50 5.90
N SER A 67 8.95 -7.42 6.31
CA SER A 67 8.79 -8.83 5.96
C SER A 67 7.67 -9.45 6.78
N GLY A 68 6.73 -10.14 6.12
CA GLY A 68 5.60 -10.75 6.81
C GLY A 68 4.59 -11.39 5.87
N VAL A 69 3.51 -11.88 6.46
CA VAL A 69 2.34 -12.41 5.74
C VAL A 69 1.32 -11.30 5.58
N TYR A 70 0.80 -11.13 4.37
CA TYR A 70 -0.22 -10.15 4.03
C TYR A 70 -1.46 -10.85 3.49
N VAL A 71 -2.63 -10.32 3.80
CA VAL A 71 -3.91 -10.78 3.27
C VAL A 71 -4.45 -9.69 2.34
N PHE A 72 -4.78 -10.08 1.12
CA PHE A 72 -5.40 -9.21 0.12
C PHE A 72 -6.84 -9.66 -0.10
N MET A 73 -7.76 -8.71 -0.15
CA MET A 73 -9.16 -8.94 -0.49
C MET A 73 -9.60 -7.84 -1.44
N SER A 74 -10.36 -8.22 -2.47
CA SER A 74 -10.91 -7.28 -3.45
C SER A 74 -12.33 -7.68 -3.83
N THR A 75 -13.19 -6.69 -3.96
CA THR A 75 -14.51 -6.84 -4.58
C THR A 75 -14.53 -5.97 -5.83
N LEU A 76 -14.71 -6.60 -6.99
CA LEU A 76 -14.83 -5.93 -8.28
C LEU A 76 -16.17 -6.31 -8.89
N VAL A 77 -16.80 -5.34 -9.54
CA VAL A 77 -18.10 -5.50 -10.19
C VAL A 77 -18.04 -4.83 -11.54
N SER A 78 -18.33 -5.59 -12.58
CA SER A 78 -18.44 -5.11 -13.96
C SER A 78 -19.85 -4.58 -14.26
N TYR A 79 -19.94 -3.72 -15.27
CA TYR A 79 -21.23 -3.31 -15.82
C TYR A 79 -21.95 -4.48 -16.49
N PRO A 80 -23.30 -4.46 -16.56
CA PRO A 80 -24.05 -5.48 -17.28
C PRO A 80 -23.55 -5.65 -18.72
N GLY A 81 -23.32 -6.89 -19.14
CA GLY A 81 -22.82 -7.22 -20.49
C GLY A 81 -21.30 -7.10 -20.65
N HIS A 82 -20.56 -6.79 -19.58
CA HIS A 82 -19.11 -6.83 -19.55
C HIS A 82 -18.62 -7.97 -18.66
N GLU A 83 -17.43 -8.48 -18.97
CA GLU A 83 -16.71 -9.42 -18.12
C GLU A 83 -15.49 -8.73 -17.52
N ASP A 84 -15.28 -8.92 -16.22
CA ASP A 84 -14.08 -8.53 -15.53
C ASP A 84 -13.20 -9.73 -15.21
N HIS A 85 -11.91 -9.58 -15.52
CA HIS A 85 -10.87 -10.49 -15.07
C HIS A 85 -9.85 -9.68 -14.30
N PHE A 86 -9.63 -10.03 -13.04
CA PHE A 86 -8.57 -9.46 -12.25
C PHE A 86 -7.58 -10.53 -11.85
N ARG A 87 -6.34 -10.10 -11.59
CA ARG A 87 -5.24 -10.96 -11.17
C ARG A 87 -4.50 -10.23 -10.07
N LEU A 88 -4.21 -10.94 -8.99
CA LEU A 88 -3.20 -10.47 -8.04
C LEU A 88 -1.83 -10.86 -8.60
N VAL A 89 -0.93 -9.89 -8.65
CA VAL A 89 0.42 -10.06 -9.21
C VAL A 89 1.42 -9.61 -8.15
N CYS A 90 2.36 -10.48 -7.81
CA CYS A 90 3.45 -10.18 -6.89
C CYS A 90 4.77 -10.13 -7.66
N ASN A 91 5.42 -8.95 -7.70
CA ASN A 91 6.70 -8.75 -8.38
C ASN A 91 6.71 -9.28 -9.83
N GLY A 92 5.64 -8.98 -10.59
CA GLY A 92 5.47 -9.40 -11.98
C GLY A 92 5.05 -10.86 -12.19
N LYS A 93 4.84 -11.64 -11.12
CA LYS A 93 4.37 -13.03 -11.19
C LYS A 93 2.92 -13.14 -10.75
N LEU A 94 2.14 -13.91 -11.50
CA LEU A 94 0.76 -14.23 -11.11
C LEU A 94 0.78 -14.88 -9.72
N PHE A 95 0.04 -14.30 -8.78
CA PHE A 95 -0.23 -14.93 -7.49
C PHE A 95 -1.38 -15.92 -7.73
N ALA A 96 -1.13 -17.20 -7.43
CA ALA A 96 -2.02 -18.31 -7.78
C ALA A 96 -3.37 -18.23 -7.07
#